data_AF-A0A523DEU2-F1
#
_entry.id   AF-A0A523DEU2-F1
#
_cell.length_a   1.000
_cell.length_b   1.000
_cell.length_c   1.000
_cell.angle_alpha   90.00
_cell.angle_beta   90.00
_cell.angle_gamma   90.00
#
_symmetry.space_group_name_H-M   'P 1'
#
loop_
_entity.id
_entity.type
_entity.pdbx_description
1 polymer ?
#
loop_
_entity_poly.entity_id
_entity_poly.type
_entity_poly.pdbx_seq_one_letter_code
_entity_poly.pdbx_strand_id
1 'polypeptide(L)'
;MTARCVAVGHGKTRNGQRWASSVPSQTCTNMMPGGASRLAAPAAARPACPRVMARSRRRVGWGAVLPGRVLPVCYTDALEGHRVSHTSETTPARTLIVGDQTPQHMRLRHALEAAGHEVVEARDEPAAARSLLVARPVVVLTDLRLPTGDGFGVLRAVKGLDPDLAVIVMTGGGIEDAVTAMQEGALDCLATPVDPAHVLRLVERAVARRRTIEEHLVLKQEGAVRQGMPRIVGRDPALIQVLTNVERAAATDATVLLEGKSGTGKELFARTLHAFSRRAAGPFVAINCAAIPENLLESELFGHEKGAFTGAVARKLGKFEVAHGGTLFLDEIGDLPLILQPKILRAVETLSFERIGGTKLLQVDVRL
;
A
#
# COMPACT_ATOMS: atom_id res chain seq x y z
N MET A 1 -3.96 -11.33 1.16
CA MET A 1 -2.70 -10.63 1.47
C MET A 1 -3.04 -9.47 2.40
N THR A 2 -2.62 -9.53 3.67
CA THR A 2 -2.70 -8.38 4.59
C THR A 2 -1.27 -7.96 4.87
N ALA A 3 -0.77 -7.06 4.03
CA ALA A 3 0.41 -6.29 4.38
C ALA A 3 -0.08 -4.98 5.04
N ARG A 4 0.55 -4.51 6.11
CA ARG A 4 0.25 -3.20 6.70
C ARG A 4 1.50 -2.35 6.58
N CYS A 5 1.35 -1.12 6.10
CA CYS A 5 2.42 -0.14 5.96
C CYS A 5 2.20 0.93 7.02
N VAL A 6 3.12 1.06 7.97
CA VAL A 6 3.09 2.08 9.02
C VAL A 6 4.31 2.96 8.87
N ALA A 7 4.10 4.26 8.63
CA ALA A 7 5.18 5.25 8.67
C ALA A 7 5.47 5.58 10.13
N VAL A 8 6.71 5.37 10.57
CA VAL A 8 7.14 5.68 11.94
C VAL A 8 7.84 7.04 11.92
N GLY A 9 7.08 8.09 12.19
CA GLY A 9 7.61 9.44 12.26
C GLY A 9 8.58 9.62 13.43
N HIS A 10 9.86 9.83 13.14
CA HIS A 10 10.83 10.29 14.14
C HIS A 10 10.88 11.82 14.12
N GLY A 11 9.87 12.43 14.71
CA GLY A 11 9.86 13.87 14.96
C GLY A 11 10.66 14.18 16.22
N LYS A 12 11.72 15.00 16.11
CA LYS A 12 12.23 15.75 17.27
C LYS A 12 11.11 16.68 17.74
N THR A 13 10.41 16.31 18.79
CA THR A 13 9.49 17.21 19.49
C THR A 13 10.31 18.09 20.44
N ARG A 14 10.40 19.37 20.10
CA ARG A 14 10.75 20.43 21.05
C ARG A 14 9.42 20.80 21.73
N ASN A 15 9.32 20.58 23.02
CA ASN A 15 8.13 20.54 23.89
C ASN A 15 7.45 19.17 23.99
N GLY A 16 7.77 18.50 25.09
CA GLY A 16 7.19 17.21 25.46
C GLY A 16 5.71 17.33 25.83
N GLN A 17 4.88 16.60 25.09
CA GLN A 17 3.62 16.04 25.56
C GLN A 17 3.50 14.64 24.98
N ARG A 18 3.48 13.63 25.87
CA ARG A 18 3.30 12.20 25.54
C ARG A 18 1.83 11.95 25.19
N TRP A 19 1.59 11.17 24.15
CA TRP A 19 0.33 10.44 23.98
C TRP A 19 0.64 8.94 24.03
N ALA A 20 0.24 8.30 25.13
CA ALA A 20 0.25 6.86 25.26
C ALA A 20 -1.06 6.32 24.69
N SER A 21 -0.99 5.38 23.75
CA SER A 21 -2.13 4.52 23.43
C SER A 21 -1.71 3.07 23.62
N SER A 22 -2.13 2.53 24.76
CA SER A 22 -2.10 1.11 25.09
C SER A 22 -3.33 0.43 24.47
N VAL A 23 -3.15 -0.69 23.78
CA VAL A 23 -4.22 -1.68 23.56
C VAL A 23 -3.62 -3.09 23.76
N PRO A 24 -4.27 -3.97 24.55
CA PRO A 24 -3.71 -5.26 24.95
C PRO A 24 -3.92 -6.34 23.87
N SER A 25 -2.95 -7.24 23.73
CA SER A 25 -3.06 -8.46 22.94
C SER A 25 -3.74 -9.56 23.77
N GLN A 26 -4.96 -9.95 23.40
CA GLN A 26 -5.56 -11.20 23.87
C GLN A 26 -5.20 -12.33 22.91
N THR A 27 -4.43 -13.29 23.42
CA THR A 27 -4.12 -14.58 22.83
C THR A 27 -5.35 -15.49 22.89
N CYS A 28 -5.74 -16.07 21.74
CA CYS A 28 -6.65 -17.22 21.70
C CYS A 28 -5.86 -18.45 21.27
N THR A 29 -5.63 -19.32 22.25
CA THR A 29 -5.13 -20.69 22.11
C THR A 29 -6.30 -21.61 21.75
N ASN A 30 -6.20 -22.44 20.70
CA ASN A 30 -6.61 -23.85 20.81
C ASN A 30 -6.26 -24.71 19.57
N MET A 31 -5.52 -25.78 19.91
CA MET A 31 -5.55 -27.18 19.45
C MET A 31 -6.44 -27.58 18.26
N MET A 32 -5.80 -28.25 17.29
CA MET A 32 -6.38 -29.37 16.52
C MET A 32 -5.97 -30.71 17.15
N PRO A 33 -6.67 -31.81 16.82
CA PRO A 33 -5.93 -32.89 16.18
C PRO A 33 -6.68 -33.62 15.05
N GLY A 34 -5.89 -34.11 14.09
CA GLY A 34 -6.01 -35.48 13.57
C GLY A 34 -6.88 -35.73 12.35
N GLY A 35 -6.29 -36.36 11.31
CA GLY A 35 -7.05 -37.05 10.27
C GLY A 35 -6.32 -37.20 8.94
N ALA A 36 -5.41 -38.18 8.85
CA ALA A 36 -4.79 -38.61 7.61
C ALA A 36 -5.76 -39.43 6.75
N SER A 37 -5.70 -39.27 5.42
CA SER A 37 -5.81 -40.42 4.50
C SER A 37 -5.24 -40.06 3.12
N ARG A 38 -4.42 -40.98 2.62
CA ARG A 38 -3.83 -41.04 1.28
C ARG A 38 -4.92 -41.48 0.29
N LEU A 39 -4.80 -41.08 -0.98
CA LEU A 39 -4.98 -41.99 -2.12
C LEU A 39 -4.48 -41.38 -3.44
N ALA A 40 -3.88 -42.29 -4.20
CA ALA A 40 -3.18 -42.26 -5.48
C ALA A 40 -3.67 -41.34 -6.63
N ALA A 41 -2.69 -40.95 -7.46
CA ALA A 41 -2.84 -40.47 -8.84
C ALA A 41 -3.36 -41.57 -9.80
N PRO A 42 -3.77 -41.20 -11.04
CA PRO A 42 -2.82 -41.30 -12.13
C PRO A 42 -2.88 -40.18 -13.19
N ALA A 43 -1.88 -40.24 -14.07
CA ALA A 43 -1.50 -39.31 -15.14
C ALA A 43 -2.49 -39.20 -16.33
N ALA A 44 -2.48 -38.06 -17.03
CA ALA A 44 -2.49 -38.01 -18.50
C ALA A 44 -2.29 -36.58 -19.07
N ALA A 45 -1.44 -36.51 -20.09
CA ALA A 45 -1.53 -35.72 -21.33
C ALA A 45 -1.45 -34.18 -21.31
N ARG A 46 -0.30 -33.68 -21.82
CA ARG A 46 -0.12 -32.38 -22.47
C ARG A 46 -0.65 -32.40 -23.91
N PRO A 47 -1.09 -31.26 -24.48
CA PRO A 47 -1.02 -31.02 -25.91
C PRO A 47 0.02 -29.95 -26.28
N ALA A 48 0.44 -30.03 -27.53
CA ALA A 48 1.64 -29.48 -28.13
C ALA A 48 1.50 -28.04 -28.66
N CYS A 49 2.64 -27.35 -28.74
CA CYS A 49 2.86 -26.16 -29.58
C CYS A 49 2.92 -26.56 -31.07
N PRO A 50 2.35 -25.78 -32.00
CA PRO A 50 2.68 -25.88 -33.40
C PRO A 50 3.89 -25.03 -33.77
N ARG A 51 4.79 -25.69 -34.50
CA ARG A 51 6.05 -25.22 -35.06
C ARG A 51 5.76 -24.72 -36.47
N VAL A 52 6.03 -23.44 -36.78
CA VAL A 52 6.01 -22.94 -38.16
C VAL A 52 7.45 -22.81 -38.67
N MET A 53 7.68 -23.46 -39.81
CA MET A 53 8.96 -23.54 -40.50
C MET A 53 9.32 -22.24 -41.23
N ALA A 54 10.62 -22.05 -41.35
CA ALA A 54 11.32 -21.03 -42.10
C ALA A 54 11.25 -21.21 -43.63
N ARG A 55 11.41 -20.09 -44.34
CA ARG A 55 12.07 -19.87 -45.65
C ARG A 55 12.03 -18.35 -45.89
N SER A 56 13.01 -17.63 -46.44
CA SER A 56 14.20 -17.97 -47.20
C SER A 56 15.17 -16.77 -47.20
N ARG A 57 16.40 -17.04 -47.63
CA ARG A 57 17.61 -16.21 -47.62
C ARG A 57 17.54 -14.98 -48.55
N ARG A 58 18.25 -13.90 -48.19
CA ARG A 58 19.23 -13.21 -49.06
C ARG A 58 20.29 -12.48 -48.22
N ARG A 59 21.56 -12.70 -48.57
CA ARG A 59 22.77 -12.02 -48.09
C ARG A 59 23.06 -10.80 -48.97
N VAL A 60 23.45 -9.67 -48.36
CA VAL A 60 24.46 -8.67 -48.78
C VAL A 60 24.79 -7.95 -47.46
N GLY A 61 26.00 -7.64 -46.98
CA GLY A 61 27.30 -7.28 -47.53
C GLY A 61 27.74 -6.01 -46.77
N TRP A 62 28.95 -6.00 -46.19
CA TRP A 62 29.44 -4.99 -45.23
C TRP A 62 29.59 -3.58 -45.84
N GLY A 63 29.45 -2.52 -45.02
CA GLY A 63 30.04 -1.22 -45.34
C GLY A 63 29.44 0.01 -44.63
N ALA A 64 30.29 0.70 -43.88
CA ALA A 64 30.33 2.16 -43.65
C ALA A 64 29.39 2.84 -42.64
N VAL A 65 30.07 3.58 -41.77
CA VAL A 65 29.63 4.57 -40.78
C VAL A 65 29.37 5.92 -41.50
N LEU A 66 28.43 6.72 -40.95
CA LEU A 66 28.28 8.20 -40.94
C LEU A 66 26.88 8.73 -41.38
N PRO A 67 26.47 9.93 -40.88
CA PRO A 67 25.22 10.08 -40.13
C PRO A 67 24.16 10.98 -40.80
N GLY A 68 22.99 11.03 -40.17
CA GLY A 68 22.09 12.19 -40.22
C GLY A 68 21.05 12.17 -41.33
N ARG A 69 19.82 11.78 -40.97
CA ARG A 69 18.58 12.34 -41.52
C ARG A 69 17.38 11.86 -40.71
N VAL A 70 16.75 12.82 -40.03
CA VAL A 70 15.45 12.67 -39.39
C VAL A 70 14.41 12.50 -40.51
N LEU A 71 13.74 11.36 -40.55
CA LEU A 71 12.56 11.15 -41.38
C LEU A 71 11.31 11.54 -40.58
N PRO A 72 10.34 12.26 -41.18
CA PRO A 72 9.11 12.62 -40.50
C PRO A 72 8.23 11.37 -40.38
N VAL A 73 7.75 11.08 -39.17
CA VAL A 73 6.71 10.09 -38.96
C VAL A 73 5.39 10.74 -39.38
N CYS A 74 4.87 10.30 -40.53
CA CYS A 74 3.54 10.66 -40.99
C CYS A 74 2.50 10.05 -40.05
N TYR A 75 1.91 10.87 -39.19
CA TYR A 75 0.69 10.52 -38.47
C TYR A 75 -0.49 10.85 -39.41
N THR A 76 -1.05 9.83 -40.06
CA THR A 76 -2.30 10.00 -40.79
C THR A 76 -3.46 10.00 -39.79
N ASP A 77 -4.10 11.16 -39.70
CA ASP A 77 -5.40 11.39 -39.09
C ASP A 77 -6.44 10.40 -39.62
N ALA A 78 -7.11 9.72 -38.68
CA ALA A 78 -8.44 9.16 -38.87
C ALA A 78 -9.31 9.67 -37.72
N LEU A 79 -9.75 10.92 -37.84
CA LEU A 79 -10.78 11.52 -37.00
C LEU A 79 -12.15 11.05 -37.51
N GLU A 80 -12.57 9.85 -37.12
CA GLU A 80 -13.99 9.50 -37.13
C GLU A 80 -14.59 9.87 -35.77
N GLY A 81 -15.49 10.85 -35.81
CA GLY A 81 -16.16 11.40 -34.63
C GLY A 81 -16.99 10.35 -33.89
N HIS A 82 -16.43 9.82 -32.81
CA HIS A 82 -17.23 9.26 -31.73
C HIS A 82 -17.89 10.41 -30.97
N ARG A 83 -19.19 10.60 -31.24
CA ARG A 83 -20.09 11.18 -30.24
C ARG A 83 -19.96 10.33 -28.99
N VAL A 84 -19.29 10.85 -27.96
CA VAL A 84 -19.33 10.27 -26.62
C VAL A 84 -20.77 10.45 -26.12
N SER A 85 -21.60 9.44 -26.35
CA SER A 85 -22.83 9.27 -25.61
C SER A 85 -22.43 9.05 -24.15
N HIS A 86 -22.64 10.07 -23.31
CA HIS A 86 -22.59 9.92 -21.85
C HIS A 86 -23.80 9.08 -21.40
N THR A 87 -23.80 7.79 -21.71
CA THR A 87 -24.49 6.81 -20.89
C THR A 87 -23.53 6.49 -19.75
N SER A 88 -23.73 7.12 -18.60
CA SER A 88 -23.03 6.77 -17.36
C SER A 88 -23.33 5.30 -17.06
N GLU A 89 -22.46 4.39 -17.48
CA GLU A 89 -22.50 3.00 -17.02
C GLU A 89 -22.20 3.01 -15.52
N THR A 90 -23.25 3.02 -14.71
CA THR A 90 -23.17 2.92 -13.25
C THR A 90 -22.49 1.60 -12.92
N THR A 91 -21.28 1.70 -12.39
CA THR A 91 -20.53 0.50 -12.03
C THR A 91 -21.02 0.03 -10.66
N PRO A 92 -21.38 -1.25 -10.52
CA PRO A 92 -21.82 -1.80 -9.25
C PRO A 92 -20.71 -1.58 -8.22
N ALA A 93 -21.06 -0.83 -7.19
CA ALA A 93 -20.17 -0.45 -6.10
C ALA A 93 -20.83 -0.79 -4.77
N ARG A 94 -20.03 -1.33 -3.85
CA ARG A 94 -20.50 -1.71 -2.53
C ARG A 94 -20.55 -0.49 -1.61
N THR A 95 -21.73 -0.16 -1.13
CA THR A 95 -22.00 1.00 -0.29
C THR A 95 -22.43 0.54 1.10
N LEU A 96 -21.80 1.05 2.15
CA LEU A 96 -22.22 0.83 3.53
C LEU A 96 -23.12 1.98 3.97
N ILE A 97 -24.32 1.69 4.43
CA ILE A 97 -25.25 2.65 5.04
C ILE A 97 -25.25 2.40 6.56
N VAL A 98 -25.01 3.46 7.34
CA VAL A 98 -24.97 3.41 8.80
C VAL A 98 -26.06 4.30 9.38
N GLY A 99 -26.96 3.72 10.18
CA GLY A 99 -28.06 4.43 10.82
C GLY A 99 -29.22 3.51 11.17
N ASP A 100 -30.24 4.07 11.82
CA ASP A 100 -31.40 3.29 12.23
C ASP A 100 -32.28 2.94 11.02
N GLN A 101 -33.02 1.82 11.08
CA GLN A 101 -33.84 1.31 9.96
C GLN A 101 -35.13 2.14 9.77
N THR A 102 -34.95 3.41 9.44
CA THR A 102 -36.01 4.38 9.20
C THR A 102 -36.58 4.24 7.79
N PRO A 103 -37.77 4.81 7.51
CA PRO A 103 -38.31 4.88 6.15
C PRO A 103 -37.37 5.57 5.15
N GLN A 104 -36.53 6.50 5.61
CA GLN A 104 -35.51 7.16 4.80
C GLN A 104 -34.41 6.16 4.38
N HIS A 105 -33.93 5.32 5.29
CA HIS A 105 -32.94 4.28 4.98
C HIS A 105 -33.46 3.28 3.96
N MET A 106 -34.71 2.81 4.11
CA MET A 106 -35.32 1.91 3.13
C MET A 106 -35.41 2.55 1.74
N ARG A 107 -35.82 3.83 1.66
CA ARG A 107 -35.88 4.57 0.38
C ARG A 107 -34.49 4.71 -0.25
N LEU A 108 -33.49 5.05 0.56
CA LEU A 108 -32.13 5.25 0.09
C LEU A 108 -31.50 3.94 -0.39
N ARG A 109 -31.67 2.87 0.38
CA ARG A 109 -31.26 1.52 0.01
C ARG A 109 -31.88 1.11 -1.32
N HIS A 110 -33.20 1.23 -1.47
CA HIS A 110 -33.86 0.86 -2.72
C HIS A 110 -33.38 1.69 -3.91
N ALA A 111 -33.11 2.98 -3.73
CA ALA A 111 -32.54 3.83 -4.78
C ALA A 111 -31.13 3.37 -5.20
N LEU A 112 -30.29 3.02 -4.23
CA LEU A 112 -28.93 2.49 -4.48
C LEU A 112 -28.96 1.13 -5.17
N GLU A 113 -29.80 0.21 -4.69
CA GLU A 113 -30.00 -1.12 -5.29
C GLU A 113 -30.54 -1.00 -6.73
N ALA A 114 -31.51 -0.10 -6.97
CA ALA A 114 -32.06 0.16 -8.30
C ALA A 114 -31.03 0.76 -9.27
N ALA A 115 -30.06 1.51 -8.75
CA ALA A 115 -28.91 2.01 -9.51
C ALA A 115 -27.78 0.97 -9.69
N GLY A 116 -27.97 -0.27 -9.20
CA GLY A 116 -27.04 -1.39 -9.37
C GLY A 116 -25.95 -1.49 -8.28
N HIS A 117 -26.05 -0.72 -7.20
CA HIS A 117 -25.10 -0.81 -6.09
C HIS A 117 -25.44 -1.97 -5.14
N GLU A 118 -24.40 -2.59 -4.57
CA GLU A 118 -24.55 -3.55 -3.48
C GLU A 118 -24.63 -2.76 -2.17
N VAL A 119 -25.72 -2.90 -1.41
CA VAL A 119 -25.92 -2.17 -0.16
C VAL A 119 -25.66 -3.08 1.03
N VAL A 120 -24.82 -2.61 1.95
CA VAL A 120 -24.60 -3.22 3.26
C VAL A 120 -25.12 -2.26 4.31
N GLU A 121 -25.85 -2.76 5.30
CA GLU A 121 -26.47 -1.94 6.35
C GLU A 121 -25.79 -2.21 7.70
N ALA A 122 -25.59 -1.15 8.48
CA ALA A 122 -25.15 -1.21 9.86
C ALA A 122 -26.00 -0.26 10.71
N ARG A 123 -26.42 -0.71 11.89
CA ARG A 123 -27.31 0.10 12.74
C ARG A 123 -26.60 1.24 13.48
N ASP A 124 -25.35 1.00 13.86
CA ASP A 124 -24.59 1.83 14.80
C ASP A 124 -23.09 1.78 14.50
N GLU A 125 -22.31 2.59 15.23
CA GLU A 125 -20.86 2.70 15.02
C GLU A 125 -20.12 1.35 15.22
N PRO A 126 -20.39 0.54 16.28
CA PRO A 126 -19.77 -0.78 16.41
C PRO A 126 -20.10 -1.74 15.26
N ALA A 127 -21.35 -1.74 14.76
CA ALA A 127 -21.74 -2.56 13.61
C ALA A 127 -21.08 -2.08 12.32
N ALA A 128 -20.92 -0.77 12.14
CA ALA A 128 -20.21 -0.20 11.01
C ALA A 128 -18.73 -0.63 11.02
N ALA A 129 -18.05 -0.54 12.18
CA ALA A 129 -16.66 -0.96 12.31
C ALA A 129 -16.44 -2.43 11.92
N ARG A 130 -17.34 -3.34 12.32
CA ARG A 130 -17.28 -4.75 11.88
C ARG A 130 -17.53 -4.90 10.38
N SER A 131 -18.51 -4.18 9.84
CA SER A 131 -18.87 -4.24 8.42
C SER A 131 -17.77 -3.70 7.51
N LEU A 132 -17.05 -2.66 7.93
CA LEU A 132 -15.91 -2.11 7.17
C LEU A 132 -14.84 -3.18 6.90
N LEU A 133 -14.57 -4.05 7.87
CA LEU A 133 -13.53 -5.08 7.76
C LEU A 133 -13.95 -6.25 6.84
N VAL A 134 -15.23 -6.63 6.89
CA VAL A 134 -15.76 -7.79 6.17
C VAL A 134 -16.23 -7.41 4.77
N ALA A 135 -17.08 -6.38 4.69
CA ALA A 135 -17.71 -5.97 3.46
C ALA A 135 -16.78 -5.15 2.58
N ARG A 136 -15.80 -4.41 3.11
CA ARG A 136 -14.90 -3.56 2.31
C ARG A 136 -15.65 -2.65 1.32
N PRO A 137 -16.56 -1.79 1.82
CA PRO A 137 -17.29 -0.88 0.97
C PRO A 137 -16.34 0.13 0.30
N VAL A 138 -16.77 0.68 -0.84
CA VAL A 138 -16.06 1.75 -1.55
C VAL A 138 -16.63 3.13 -1.27
N VAL A 139 -17.81 3.19 -0.63
CA VAL A 139 -18.44 4.42 -0.12
C VAL A 139 -19.16 4.09 1.20
N VAL A 140 -19.09 5.00 2.17
CA VAL A 140 -19.82 4.91 3.45
C VAL A 140 -20.77 6.10 3.56
N LEU A 141 -22.04 5.82 3.85
CA LEU A 141 -23.07 6.80 4.18
C LEU A 141 -23.38 6.61 5.66
N THR A 142 -23.24 7.65 6.50
CA THR A 142 -23.50 7.52 7.94
C THR A 142 -24.39 8.63 8.45
N ASP A 143 -25.44 8.28 9.18
CA ASP A 143 -26.14 9.24 10.03
C ASP A 143 -25.18 9.74 11.12
N LEU A 144 -25.30 11.03 11.46
CA LEU A 144 -24.51 11.62 12.53
C LEU A 144 -24.94 11.12 13.91
N ARG A 145 -26.25 10.95 14.10
CA ARG A 145 -26.83 10.44 15.35
C ARG A 145 -27.14 8.97 15.18
N LEU A 146 -26.48 8.13 15.98
CA LEU A 146 -26.63 6.69 15.96
C LEU A 146 -27.18 6.19 17.32
N PRO A 147 -27.84 5.02 17.36
CA PRO A 147 -28.29 4.42 18.63
C PRO A 147 -27.15 4.11 19.60
N THR A 148 -25.94 3.86 19.09
CA THR A 148 -24.73 3.62 19.88
C THR A 148 -23.53 4.20 19.13
N GLY A 149 -22.73 5.01 19.84
CA GLY A 149 -21.68 5.81 19.20
C GLY A 149 -22.24 6.97 18.37
N ASP A 150 -21.44 7.51 17.46
CA ASP A 150 -21.85 8.59 16.55
C ASP A 150 -21.22 8.49 15.15
N GLY A 151 -21.76 9.26 14.20
CA GLY A 151 -21.27 9.27 12.82
C GLY A 151 -19.86 9.84 12.66
N PHE A 152 -19.39 10.67 13.60
CA PHE A 152 -17.99 11.13 13.61
C PHE A 152 -17.03 10.00 14.01
N GLY A 153 -17.42 9.13 14.93
CA GLY A 153 -16.70 7.92 15.28
C GLY A 153 -16.56 6.99 14.08
N VAL A 154 -17.64 6.81 13.31
CA VAL A 154 -17.60 6.08 12.03
C VAL A 154 -16.65 6.74 11.03
N LEU A 155 -16.75 8.07 10.84
CA LEU A 155 -15.88 8.82 9.94
C LEU A 155 -14.40 8.65 10.33
N ARG A 156 -14.05 8.86 11.59
CA ARG A 156 -12.68 8.71 12.11
C ARG A 156 -12.18 7.28 11.95
N ALA A 157 -13.00 6.28 12.24
CA ALA A 157 -12.65 4.87 12.04
C ALA A 157 -12.36 4.56 10.56
N VAL A 158 -13.22 5.05 9.65
CA VAL A 158 -13.01 4.90 8.21
C VAL A 158 -11.72 5.57 7.77
N LYS A 159 -11.48 6.83 8.14
CA LYS A 159 -10.28 7.57 7.72
C LYS A 159 -9.00 7.04 8.33
N GLY A 160 -9.07 6.46 9.53
CA GLY A 160 -7.94 5.74 10.13
C GLY A 160 -7.58 4.44 9.38
N LEU A 161 -8.54 3.78 8.74
CA LEU A 161 -8.32 2.59 7.91
C LEU A 161 -7.90 2.95 6.49
N ASP A 162 -8.63 3.87 5.87
CA ASP A 162 -8.41 4.34 4.51
C ASP A 162 -8.78 5.84 4.37
N PRO A 163 -7.79 6.73 4.30
CA PRO A 163 -8.03 8.17 4.11
C PRO A 163 -8.79 8.51 2.82
N ASP A 164 -8.66 7.68 1.78
CA ASP A 164 -9.29 7.90 0.48
C ASP A 164 -10.70 7.28 0.37
N LEU A 165 -11.12 6.47 1.35
CA LEU A 165 -12.48 5.93 1.38
C LEU A 165 -13.47 7.07 1.58
N ALA A 166 -14.41 7.22 0.66
CA ALA A 166 -15.40 8.28 0.71
C ALA A 166 -16.41 8.03 1.83
N VAL A 167 -16.61 9.05 2.66
CA VAL A 167 -17.62 9.06 3.72
C VAL A 167 -18.54 10.25 3.49
N ILE A 168 -19.83 10.00 3.38
CA ILE A 168 -20.87 11.04 3.28
C ILE A 168 -21.65 11.02 4.58
N VAL A 169 -21.61 12.13 5.31
CA VAL A 169 -22.31 12.27 6.59
C VAL A 169 -23.72 12.78 6.33
N MET A 170 -24.71 12.21 7.01
CA MET A 170 -26.10 12.65 6.98
C MET A 170 -26.45 13.22 8.35
N THR A 171 -26.84 14.48 8.43
CA THR A 171 -27.11 15.16 9.70
C THR A 171 -28.42 15.93 9.67
N GLY A 172 -29.18 15.90 10.76
CA GLY A 172 -30.28 16.84 11.00
C GLY A 172 -29.83 18.12 11.72
N GLY A 173 -28.53 18.25 11.98
CA GLY A 173 -27.91 19.37 12.69
C GLY A 173 -27.64 20.58 11.80
N GLY A 174 -27.13 21.64 12.44
CA GLY A 174 -26.82 22.91 11.78
C GLY A 174 -25.52 22.89 10.97
N ILE A 175 -25.18 24.05 10.41
CA ILE A 175 -23.97 24.26 9.58
C ILE A 175 -22.68 23.83 10.30
N GLU A 176 -22.62 23.95 11.62
CA GLU A 176 -21.45 23.60 12.44
C GLU A 176 -21.07 22.11 12.32
N ASP A 177 -22.04 21.21 12.34
CA ASP A 177 -21.81 19.77 12.19
C ASP A 177 -21.27 19.44 10.79
N ALA A 178 -21.78 20.13 9.76
CA ALA A 178 -21.31 19.97 8.39
C ALA A 178 -19.86 20.45 8.23
N VAL A 179 -19.52 21.61 8.79
CA VAL A 179 -18.13 22.10 8.78
C VAL A 179 -17.20 21.12 9.50
N THR A 180 -17.61 20.60 10.65
CA THR A 180 -16.83 19.62 11.42
C THR A 180 -16.61 18.33 10.63
N ALA A 181 -17.65 17.80 9.98
CA ALA A 181 -17.54 16.62 9.12
C ALA A 181 -16.53 16.81 7.99
N MET A 182 -16.55 17.97 7.33
CA MET A 182 -15.61 18.29 6.26
C MET A 182 -14.16 18.42 6.79
N GLN A 183 -13.98 19.02 7.97
CA GLN A 183 -12.66 19.12 8.62
C GLN A 183 -12.10 17.74 9.02
N GLU A 184 -12.96 16.81 9.44
CA GLU A 184 -12.59 15.42 9.74
C GLU A 184 -12.44 14.54 8.48
N GLY A 185 -12.62 15.11 7.28
CA GLY A 185 -12.30 14.47 6.00
C GLY A 185 -13.48 13.79 5.30
N ALA A 186 -14.72 14.08 5.69
CA ALA A 186 -15.89 13.66 4.91
C ALA A 186 -15.79 14.14 3.46
N LEU A 187 -16.33 13.35 2.54
CA LEU A 187 -16.49 13.74 1.14
C LEU A 187 -17.54 14.84 1.00
N ASP A 188 -18.65 14.68 1.72
CA ASP A 188 -19.77 15.61 1.74
C ASP A 188 -20.61 15.44 3.02
N CYS A 189 -21.46 16.42 3.31
CA CYS A 189 -22.41 16.39 4.41
C CYS A 189 -23.81 16.79 3.91
N LEU A 190 -24.81 15.95 4.14
CA LEU A 190 -26.18 16.14 3.69
C LEU A 190 -27.12 16.38 4.85
N ALA A 191 -27.97 17.41 4.73
CA ALA A 191 -29.06 17.63 5.66
C ALA A 191 -30.12 16.51 5.52
N THR A 192 -30.56 15.92 6.64
CA THR A 192 -31.69 15.00 6.65
C THR A 192 -33.01 15.77 6.72
N PRO A 193 -34.05 15.37 5.96
CA PRO A 193 -34.14 14.19 5.10
C PRO A 193 -33.36 14.33 3.78
N VAL A 194 -32.64 13.28 3.38
CA VAL A 194 -31.80 13.31 2.15
C VAL A 194 -32.61 13.01 0.88
N ASP A 195 -32.25 13.66 -0.21
CA ASP A 195 -32.70 13.32 -1.56
C ASP A 195 -31.90 12.12 -2.11
N PRO A 196 -32.52 10.97 -2.39
CA PRO A 196 -31.82 9.80 -2.94
C PRO A 196 -31.09 10.10 -4.25
N ALA A 197 -31.63 10.97 -5.11
CA ALA A 197 -30.98 11.33 -6.36
C ALA A 197 -29.67 12.11 -6.12
N HIS A 198 -29.63 12.96 -5.08
CA HIS A 198 -28.40 13.62 -4.67
C HIS A 198 -27.37 12.63 -4.12
N VAL A 199 -27.80 11.70 -3.26
CA VAL A 199 -26.89 10.68 -2.73
C VAL A 199 -26.27 9.84 -3.85
N LEU A 200 -27.07 9.42 -4.83
CA LEU A 200 -26.57 8.65 -5.99
C LEU A 200 -25.46 9.39 -6.73
N ARG A 201 -25.61 10.69 -7.02
CA ARG A 201 -24.55 11.50 -7.66
C ARG A 201 -23.26 11.54 -6.84
N LEU A 202 -23.38 11.63 -5.51
CA LEU A 202 -22.20 11.63 -4.63
C LEU A 202 -21.53 10.26 -4.57
N VAL A 203 -22.31 9.17 -4.58
CA VAL A 203 -21.79 7.80 -4.67
C VAL A 203 -21.05 7.59 -5.99
N GLU A 204 -21.62 8.01 -7.12
CA GLU A 204 -20.96 7.94 -8.43
C GLU A 204 -19.63 8.72 -8.44
N ARG A 205 -19.63 9.94 -7.89
CA ARG A 205 -18.41 10.75 -7.75
C ARG A 205 -17.35 10.05 -6.88
N ALA A 206 -17.76 9.42 -5.79
CA ALA A 206 -16.87 8.68 -4.91
C ALA A 206 -16.25 7.46 -5.62
N VAL A 207 -17.06 6.71 -6.36
CA VAL A 207 -16.60 5.55 -7.15
C VAL A 207 -15.62 5.98 -8.24
N ALA A 208 -15.91 7.07 -8.96
CA ALA A 208 -15.02 7.62 -9.97
C ALA A 208 -13.67 8.07 -9.37
N ARG A 209 -13.70 8.71 -8.19
CA ARG A 209 -12.48 9.08 -7.44
C ARG A 209 -11.66 7.84 -7.08
N ARG A 210 -12.29 6.77 -6.59
CA ARG A 210 -11.59 5.53 -6.24
C ARG A 210 -10.89 4.90 -7.44
N ARG A 211 -11.58 4.84 -8.59
CA ARG A 211 -11.02 4.37 -9.86
C ARG A 211 -9.81 5.17 -10.31
N THR A 212 -9.90 6.49 -10.22
CA THR A 212 -8.79 7.38 -10.60
C THR A 212 -7.52 7.07 -9.78
N ILE A 213 -7.69 6.82 -8.48
CA ILE A 213 -6.57 6.43 -7.59
C ILE A 213 -6.00 5.07 -8.00
N GLU A 214 -6.85 4.09 -8.30
CA GLU A 214 -6.43 2.77 -8.76
C GLU A 214 -5.66 2.82 -10.09
N GLU A 215 -6.15 3.58 -11.06
CA GLU A 215 -5.50 3.80 -12.35
C GLU A 215 -4.14 4.48 -12.21
N HIS A 216 -4.05 5.51 -11.36
CA HIS A 216 -2.79 6.18 -11.06
C HIS A 216 -1.74 5.20 -10.52
N LEU A 217 -2.13 4.33 -9.58
CA LEU A 217 -1.24 3.31 -9.03
C LEU A 217 -0.78 2.30 -10.08
N VAL A 218 -1.67 1.86 -10.96
CA VAL A 218 -1.32 0.94 -12.06
C VAL A 218 -0.31 1.58 -13.00
N LEU A 219 -0.55 2.81 -13.45
CA LEU A 219 0.37 3.52 -14.35
C LEU A 219 1.75 3.74 -13.71
N LYS A 220 1.79 4.09 -12.43
CA LYS A 220 3.04 4.29 -11.69
C LYS A 220 3.83 2.98 -11.56
N GLN A 221 3.14 1.86 -11.32
CA GLN A 221 3.76 0.54 -11.32
C GLN A 221 4.32 0.16 -12.70
N GLU A 222 3.60 0.45 -13.79
CA GLU A 222 4.11 0.20 -15.15
C GLU A 222 5.40 0.98 -15.42
N GLY A 223 5.50 2.22 -14.93
CA GLY A 223 6.73 3.01 -14.95
C GLY A 223 7.88 2.34 -14.20
N ALA A 224 7.64 1.85 -12.97
CA ALA A 224 8.64 1.15 -12.19
C ALA A 224 9.09 -0.17 -12.85
N VAL A 225 8.16 -0.92 -13.48
CA VAL A 225 8.49 -2.15 -14.21
C VAL A 225 9.38 -1.87 -15.41
N ARG A 226 9.16 -0.76 -16.13
CA ARG A 226 10.07 -0.33 -17.22
C ARG A 226 11.49 -0.03 -16.72
N GLN A 227 11.65 0.29 -15.45
CA GLN A 227 12.95 0.47 -14.78
C GLN A 227 13.51 -0.84 -14.18
N GLY A 228 12.94 -2.00 -14.53
CA GLY A 228 13.39 -3.32 -14.09
C GLY A 228 12.91 -3.74 -12.70
N MET A 229 11.97 -3.00 -12.10
CA MET A 229 11.40 -3.35 -10.79
C MET A 229 10.33 -4.45 -10.93
N PRO A 230 10.15 -5.30 -9.91
CA PRO A 230 9.16 -6.38 -9.97
C PRO A 230 7.73 -5.83 -9.94
N ARG A 231 6.84 -6.42 -10.74
CA ARG A 231 5.43 -6.03 -10.83
C ARG A 231 4.62 -6.67 -9.69
N ILE A 232 3.91 -5.87 -8.93
CA ILE A 232 2.86 -6.35 -8.02
C ILE A 232 1.59 -6.54 -8.85
N VAL A 233 1.04 -7.76 -8.87
CA VAL A 233 -0.17 -8.10 -9.63
C VAL A 233 -1.32 -8.35 -8.67
N GLY A 234 -2.43 -7.64 -8.87
CA GLY A 234 -3.68 -7.87 -8.18
C GLY A 234 -4.60 -6.65 -8.24
N ARG A 235 -5.90 -6.88 -8.07
CA ARG A 235 -6.95 -5.84 -8.06
C ARG A 235 -7.77 -5.86 -6.77
N ASP A 236 -7.29 -6.55 -5.74
CA ASP A 236 -7.98 -6.62 -4.46
C ASP A 236 -7.97 -5.24 -3.78
N PRO A 237 -9.10 -4.74 -3.24
CA PRO A 237 -9.15 -3.43 -2.59
C PRO A 237 -8.15 -3.25 -1.45
N ALA A 238 -7.82 -4.33 -0.70
CA ALA A 238 -6.81 -4.23 0.35
C ALA A 238 -5.39 -4.13 -0.23
N LEU A 239 -5.12 -4.74 -1.38
CA LEU A 239 -3.84 -4.57 -2.06
C LEU A 239 -3.67 -3.14 -2.56
N ILE A 240 -4.72 -2.59 -3.17
CA ILE A 240 -4.76 -1.18 -3.60
C ILE A 240 -4.48 -0.27 -2.41
N GLN A 241 -5.12 -0.52 -1.27
CA GLN A 241 -4.90 0.27 -0.06
C GLN A 241 -3.43 0.29 0.38
N VAL A 242 -2.79 -0.88 0.39
CA VAL A 242 -1.37 -0.98 0.75
C VAL A 242 -0.50 -0.22 -0.23
N LEU A 243 -0.78 -0.31 -1.53
CA LEU A 243 -0.05 0.42 -2.57
C LEU A 243 -0.21 1.93 -2.43
N THR A 244 -1.42 2.43 -2.14
CA THR A 244 -1.65 3.84 -1.84
C THR A 244 -0.83 4.29 -0.63
N ASN A 245 -0.79 3.48 0.45
CA ASN A 245 0.00 3.78 1.63
C ASN A 245 1.51 3.77 1.33
N VAL A 246 1.98 2.82 0.53
CA VAL A 246 3.36 2.76 0.05
C VAL A 246 3.71 4.01 -0.76
N GLU A 247 2.83 4.45 -1.66
CA GLU A 247 3.03 5.68 -2.43
C GLU A 247 3.14 6.92 -1.53
N ARG A 248 2.22 7.09 -0.58
CA ARG A 248 2.27 8.20 0.38
C ARG A 248 3.54 8.17 1.21
N ALA A 249 3.92 7.00 1.72
CA ALA A 249 5.14 6.82 2.49
C ALA A 249 6.39 7.10 1.63
N ALA A 250 6.37 6.74 0.35
CA ALA A 250 7.48 6.96 -0.57
C ALA A 250 7.79 8.44 -0.84
N ALA A 251 6.80 9.33 -0.69
CA ALA A 251 6.99 10.77 -0.80
C ALA A 251 7.79 11.40 0.36
N THR A 252 8.05 10.62 1.43
CA THR A 252 8.74 11.04 2.66
C THR A 252 9.99 10.21 2.93
N ASP A 253 10.89 10.73 3.77
CA ASP A 253 12.06 10.00 4.28
C ASP A 253 11.78 9.23 5.58
N ALA A 254 10.51 9.08 5.98
CA ALA A 254 10.15 8.36 7.19
C ALA A 254 10.51 6.86 7.06
N THR A 255 10.96 6.29 8.19
CA THR A 255 11.14 4.85 8.36
C THR A 255 9.81 4.13 8.22
N VAL A 256 9.79 3.02 7.49
CA VAL A 256 8.55 2.27 7.21
C VAL A 256 8.60 0.86 7.75
N LEU A 257 7.61 0.50 8.57
CA LEU A 257 7.40 -0.88 9.00
C LEU A 257 6.41 -1.57 8.05
N LEU A 258 6.86 -2.68 7.46
CA LEU A 258 6.05 -3.56 6.62
C LEU A 258 5.68 -4.82 7.40
N GLU A 259 4.42 -4.92 7.82
CA GLU A 259 3.91 -6.07 8.56
C GLU A 259 3.19 -7.03 7.62
N GLY A 260 3.38 -8.34 7.81
CA GLY A 260 2.67 -9.36 7.03
C GLY A 260 3.21 -10.75 7.29
N LYS A 261 2.38 -11.78 7.07
CA LYS A 261 2.81 -13.19 7.18
C LYS A 261 3.97 -13.49 6.24
N SER A 262 4.77 -14.51 6.55
CA SER A 262 5.81 -14.97 5.62
C SER A 262 5.22 -15.33 4.25
N GLY A 263 5.93 -14.99 3.18
CA GLY A 263 5.48 -15.23 1.80
C GLY A 263 4.43 -14.26 1.24
N THR A 264 4.04 -13.19 1.95
CA THR A 264 3.10 -12.17 1.43
C THR A 264 3.73 -11.15 0.49
N GLY A 265 5.03 -11.28 0.17
CA GLY A 265 5.73 -10.39 -0.75
C GLY A 265 6.19 -9.06 -0.14
N LYS A 266 6.52 -9.01 1.16
CA LYS A 266 7.02 -7.79 1.86
C LYS A 266 8.17 -7.11 1.08
N GLU A 267 9.11 -7.90 0.56
CA GLU A 267 10.23 -7.39 -0.24
C GLU A 267 9.76 -6.68 -1.53
N LEU A 268 8.69 -7.15 -2.17
CA LEU A 268 8.12 -6.49 -3.36
C LEU A 268 7.59 -5.10 -3.01
N PHE A 269 6.94 -4.96 -1.85
CA PHE A 269 6.48 -3.66 -1.37
C PHE A 269 7.65 -2.74 -0.99
N ALA A 270 8.71 -3.26 -0.36
CA ALA A 270 9.91 -2.48 -0.05
C ALA A 270 10.60 -1.95 -1.32
N ARG A 271 10.72 -2.79 -2.36
CA ARG A 271 11.25 -2.38 -3.67
C ARG A 271 10.37 -1.35 -4.36
N THR A 272 9.05 -1.52 -4.31
CA THR A 272 8.08 -0.56 -4.85
C THR A 272 8.18 0.79 -4.13
N LEU A 273 8.28 0.76 -2.80
CA LEU A 273 8.45 1.93 -1.96
C LEU A 273 9.73 2.70 -2.31
N HIS A 274 10.84 2.01 -2.52
CA HIS A 274 12.09 2.61 -2.98
C HIS A 274 11.93 3.24 -4.38
N ALA A 275 11.35 2.49 -5.33
CA ALA A 275 11.13 2.95 -6.70
C ALA A 275 10.21 4.18 -6.79
N PHE A 276 9.25 4.31 -5.88
CA PHE A 276 8.35 5.47 -5.83
C PHE A 276 8.93 6.66 -5.05
N SER A 277 10.10 6.51 -4.44
CA SER A 277 10.68 7.53 -3.57
C SER A 277 11.61 8.48 -4.33
N ARG A 278 11.98 9.58 -3.66
CA ARG A 278 13.03 10.50 -4.14
C ARG A 278 14.41 9.83 -4.26
N ARG A 279 14.59 8.67 -3.63
CA ARG A 279 15.83 7.89 -3.58
C ARG A 279 15.87 6.76 -4.61
N ALA A 280 14.93 6.69 -5.55
CA ALA A 280 14.83 5.62 -6.55
C ALA A 280 16.06 5.46 -7.45
N ALA A 281 16.89 6.50 -7.58
CA ALA A 281 18.16 6.44 -8.31
C ALA A 281 19.34 5.92 -7.45
N GLY A 282 19.16 5.88 -6.12
CA GLY A 282 20.15 5.39 -5.17
C GLY A 282 20.11 3.87 -5.00
N PRO A 283 21.01 3.31 -4.18
CA PRO A 283 21.05 1.87 -3.96
C PRO A 283 19.84 1.36 -3.17
N PHE A 284 19.27 0.24 -3.59
CA PHE A 284 18.37 -0.57 -2.76
C PHE A 284 19.15 -1.76 -2.20
N VAL A 285 19.36 -1.78 -0.88
CA VAL A 285 20.09 -2.83 -0.19
C VAL A 285 19.10 -3.61 0.67
N ALA A 286 18.93 -4.90 0.39
CA ALA A 286 18.14 -5.79 1.23
C ALA A 286 19.04 -6.72 2.03
N ILE A 287 18.68 -6.96 3.29
CA ILE A 287 19.31 -7.95 4.15
C ILE A 287 18.23 -8.70 4.90
N ASN A 288 18.30 -10.03 4.89
CA ASN A 288 17.43 -10.89 5.68
C ASN A 288 18.17 -11.21 7.00
N CYS A 289 17.65 -10.71 8.11
CA CYS A 289 18.27 -10.85 9.42
C CYS A 289 18.26 -12.30 9.93
N ALA A 290 17.25 -13.10 9.55
CA ALA A 290 17.14 -14.50 9.93
C ALA A 290 18.09 -15.43 9.15
N ALA A 291 18.51 -15.02 7.95
CA ALA A 291 19.36 -15.84 7.08
C ALA A 291 20.85 -15.76 7.43
N ILE A 292 21.26 -14.81 8.27
CA ILE A 292 22.66 -14.53 8.58
C ILE A 292 22.93 -14.91 10.05
N PRO A 293 23.97 -15.72 10.33
CA PRO A 293 24.37 -16.02 11.69
C PRO A 293 24.60 -14.76 12.52
N GLU A 294 24.16 -14.76 13.77
CA GLU A 294 24.19 -13.58 14.66
C GLU A 294 25.58 -12.95 14.77
N ASN A 295 26.62 -13.80 14.85
CA ASN A 295 28.02 -13.39 14.94
C ASN A 295 28.54 -12.67 13.67
N LEU A 296 27.88 -12.84 12.53
CA LEU A 296 28.22 -12.18 11.27
C LEU A 296 27.27 -11.02 10.95
N LEU A 297 26.06 -11.02 11.49
CA LEU A 297 25.04 -10.03 11.19
C LEU A 297 25.49 -8.60 11.51
N GLU A 298 26.16 -8.40 12.65
CA GLU A 298 26.73 -7.11 13.01
C GLU A 298 27.72 -6.60 11.96
N SER A 299 28.58 -7.49 11.49
CA SER A 299 29.64 -7.23 10.52
C SER A 299 29.06 -6.98 9.13
N GLU A 300 27.97 -7.64 8.77
CA GLU A 300 27.23 -7.34 7.54
C GLU A 300 26.56 -5.96 7.61
N LEU A 301 25.91 -5.61 8.72
CA LEU A 301 25.18 -4.35 8.87
C LEU A 301 26.11 -3.14 8.94
N PHE A 302 27.10 -3.18 9.83
CA PHE A 302 27.97 -2.05 10.18
C PHE A 302 29.37 -2.16 9.59
N GLY A 303 29.74 -3.29 8.99
CA GLY A 303 31.11 -3.48 8.50
C GLY A 303 32.13 -3.65 9.62
N HIS A 304 33.38 -3.89 9.24
CA HIS A 304 34.47 -4.07 10.19
C HIS A 304 35.79 -3.54 9.64
N GLU A 305 36.66 -3.13 10.56
CA GLU A 305 38.06 -2.84 10.27
C GLU A 305 38.89 -4.12 10.26
N LYS A 306 40.06 -4.05 9.60
CA LYS A 306 41.02 -5.16 9.62
C LYS A 306 41.44 -5.45 11.07
N GLY A 307 41.38 -6.71 11.48
CA GLY A 307 41.75 -7.15 12.83
C GLY A 307 40.68 -6.96 13.90
N ALA A 308 39.45 -6.58 13.55
CA ALA A 308 38.37 -6.37 14.50
C ALA A 308 37.95 -7.64 15.29
N PHE A 309 38.10 -8.82 14.69
CA PHE A 309 37.84 -10.12 15.29
C PHE A 309 38.71 -11.20 14.62
N THR A 310 38.72 -12.41 15.18
CA THR A 310 39.43 -13.56 14.60
C THR A 310 38.87 -13.90 13.22
N GLY A 311 39.67 -13.67 12.17
CA GLY A 311 39.25 -13.86 10.77
C GLY A 311 38.96 -12.56 10.00
N ALA A 312 39.04 -11.38 10.63
CA ALA A 312 38.93 -10.08 9.96
C ALA A 312 40.22 -9.71 9.19
N VAL A 313 40.51 -10.45 8.11
CA VAL A 313 41.75 -10.32 7.33
C VAL A 313 41.83 -8.99 6.57
N ALA A 314 40.68 -8.43 6.19
CA ALA A 314 40.56 -7.17 5.46
C ALA A 314 39.41 -6.34 6.04
N ARG A 315 39.39 -5.04 5.72
CA ARG A 315 38.26 -4.17 6.01
C ARG A 315 37.07 -4.54 5.11
N LYS A 316 35.85 -4.49 5.66
CA LYS A 316 34.60 -4.69 4.93
C LYS A 316 33.61 -3.56 5.21
N LEU A 317 32.94 -3.08 4.15
CA LEU A 317 31.88 -2.08 4.26
C LEU A 317 30.57 -2.73 4.72
N GLY A 318 29.87 -2.06 5.64
CA GLY A 318 28.55 -2.49 6.11
C GLY A 318 27.41 -2.15 5.14
N LYS A 319 26.26 -2.79 5.29
CA LYS A 319 25.05 -2.50 4.51
C LYS A 319 24.58 -1.06 4.69
N PHE A 320 24.71 -0.46 5.87
CA PHE A 320 24.38 0.96 6.06
C PHE A 320 25.24 1.88 5.20
N GLU A 321 26.52 1.58 5.02
CA GLU A 321 27.41 2.33 4.14
C GLU A 321 27.08 2.10 2.67
N VAL A 322 26.84 0.84 2.27
CA VAL A 322 26.48 0.49 0.89
C VAL A 322 25.14 1.11 0.48
N ALA A 323 24.21 1.27 1.43
CA ALA A 323 22.90 1.86 1.21
C ALA A 323 22.89 3.39 1.20
N HIS A 324 24.05 4.05 1.38
CA HIS A 324 24.14 5.51 1.44
C HIS A 324 23.52 6.18 0.19
N GLY A 325 22.68 7.18 0.41
CA GLY A 325 21.89 7.86 -0.62
C GLY A 325 20.65 7.09 -1.09
N GLY A 326 20.38 5.92 -0.50
CA GLY A 326 19.38 4.96 -0.96
C GLY A 326 18.47 4.43 0.16
N THR A 327 18.11 3.15 0.07
CA THR A 327 17.19 2.49 1.00
C THR A 327 17.79 1.17 1.50
N LEU A 328 17.74 0.95 2.82
CA LEU A 328 18.15 -0.29 3.47
C LEU A 328 16.91 -1.03 3.99
N PHE A 329 16.54 -2.12 3.34
CA PHE A 329 15.45 -2.98 3.76
C PHE A 329 15.97 -4.09 4.68
N LEU A 330 15.49 -4.09 5.93
CA LEU A 330 15.76 -5.13 6.92
C LEU A 330 14.58 -6.12 6.94
N ASP A 331 14.72 -7.26 6.27
CA ASP A 331 13.70 -8.32 6.29
C ASP A 331 13.83 -9.19 7.54
N GLU A 332 12.69 -9.63 8.06
CA GLU A 332 12.57 -10.36 9.33
C GLU A 332 13.30 -9.65 10.50
N ILE A 333 13.06 -8.34 10.61
CA ILE A 333 13.59 -7.47 11.69
C ILE A 333 13.33 -8.02 13.12
N GLY A 334 12.29 -8.84 13.28
CA GLY A 334 11.97 -9.49 14.56
C GLY A 334 13.01 -10.51 15.03
N ASP A 335 13.81 -11.06 14.10
CA ASP A 335 14.89 -12.01 14.39
C ASP A 335 16.22 -11.30 14.68
N LEU A 336 16.22 -9.98 14.86
CA LEU A 336 17.42 -9.25 15.25
C LEU A 336 17.83 -9.58 16.70
N PRO A 337 19.10 -9.97 16.92
CA PRO A 337 19.64 -10.15 18.26
C PRO A 337 19.46 -8.88 19.11
N LEU A 338 19.02 -9.05 20.36
CA LEU A 338 18.76 -7.94 21.30
C LEU A 338 19.98 -7.00 21.45
N ILE A 339 21.19 -7.55 21.35
CA ILE A 339 22.43 -6.78 21.45
C ILE A 339 22.65 -5.80 20.29
N LEU A 340 22.05 -6.06 19.12
CA LEU A 340 22.17 -5.20 17.93
C LEU A 340 21.10 -4.11 17.87
N GLN A 341 19.97 -4.30 18.54
CA GLN A 341 18.85 -3.36 18.49
C GLN A 341 19.25 -1.93 18.94
N PRO A 342 20.03 -1.73 20.03
CA PRO A 342 20.49 -0.39 20.41
C PRO A 342 21.38 0.28 19.37
N LYS A 343 22.20 -0.50 18.65
CA LYS A 343 23.08 0.02 17.60
C LYS A 343 22.30 0.46 16.37
N ILE A 344 21.29 -0.33 15.98
CA ILE A 344 20.38 0.03 14.89
C ILE A 344 19.57 1.28 15.25
N LEU A 345 19.03 1.34 16.48
CA LEU A 345 18.31 2.51 16.95
C LEU A 345 19.18 3.78 16.86
N ARG A 346 20.41 3.72 17.37
CA ARG A 346 21.35 4.84 17.26
C ARG A 346 21.63 5.20 15.79
N ALA A 347 21.87 4.21 14.93
CA ALA A 347 22.12 4.44 13.51
C ALA A 347 20.93 5.12 12.79
N VAL A 348 19.69 4.79 13.17
CA VAL A 348 18.48 5.41 12.61
C VAL A 348 18.26 6.83 13.17
N GLU A 349 18.50 7.05 14.46
CA GLU A 349 18.28 8.34 15.11
C GLU A 349 19.36 9.38 14.75
N THR A 350 20.62 8.96 14.75
CA THR A 350 21.76 9.85 14.54
C THR A 350 22.30 9.80 13.12
N LEU A 351 21.73 8.96 12.25
CA LEU A 351 22.20 8.73 10.88
C LEU A 351 23.71 8.45 10.83
N SER A 352 24.20 7.76 11.85
CA SER A 352 25.63 7.52 12.02
C SER A 352 25.94 6.32 12.90
N PHE A 353 27.08 5.69 12.61
CA PHE A 353 27.53 4.50 13.31
C PHE A 353 29.05 4.33 13.22
N GLU A 354 29.58 3.36 13.95
CA GLU A 354 31.00 2.97 13.91
C GLU A 354 31.12 1.53 13.40
N ARG A 355 32.17 1.25 12.62
CA ARG A 355 32.47 -0.13 12.22
C ARG A 355 32.93 -0.94 13.43
N ILE A 356 32.77 -2.25 13.36
CA ILE A 356 33.34 -3.15 14.38
C ILE A 356 34.86 -2.98 14.40
N GLY A 357 35.42 -2.75 15.60
CA GLY A 357 36.84 -2.51 15.82
C GLY A 357 37.34 -1.14 15.34
N GLY A 358 36.44 -0.27 14.85
CA GLY A 358 36.75 1.10 14.47
C GLY A 358 36.27 2.10 15.52
N THR A 359 36.94 3.24 15.61
CA THR A 359 36.55 4.38 16.46
C THR A 359 36.03 5.57 15.64
N LYS A 360 36.06 5.46 14.31
CA LYS A 360 35.63 6.52 13.41
C LYS A 360 34.11 6.46 13.25
N LEU A 361 33.44 7.54 13.67
CA LEU A 361 32.03 7.75 13.38
C LEU A 361 31.83 8.03 11.88
N LEU A 362 30.92 7.28 11.26
CA LEU A 362 30.55 7.41 9.86
C LEU A 362 29.13 7.98 9.78
N GLN A 363 28.95 9.02 8.97
CA GLN A 363 27.62 9.59 8.67
C GLN A 363 27.06 8.91 7.43
N VAL A 364 25.78 8.52 7.48
CA VAL A 364 25.09 7.89 6.36
C VAL A 364 23.70 8.49 6.18
N ASP A 365 23.32 8.75 4.93
CA ASP A 365 21.97 9.18 4.58
C ASP A 365 21.22 7.99 3.99
N VAL A 366 20.42 7.30 4.81
CA VAL A 366 19.75 6.06 4.45
C VAL A 366 18.31 6.11 4.95
N ARG A 367 17.38 5.71 4.09
CA ARG A 367 16.01 5.40 4.51
C ARG A 367 15.89 3.92 4.88
N LEU A 368 15.21 3.63 5.99
CA LEU A 368 14.97 2.26 6.48
C LEU A 368 13.55 1.77 6.18
#